data_AF-A0A9E5CVA4-F1
#
_entry.id   AF-A0A9E5CVA4-F1
#
_cell.length_a   1.000
_cell.length_b   1.000
_cell.length_c   1.000
_cell.angle_alpha   90.00
_cell.angle_beta   90.00
_cell.angle_gamma   90.00
#
_symmetry.space_group_name_H-M   'P 1'
#
loop_
_entity.id
_entity.type
_entity.pdbx_description
1 polymer ?
#
loop_
_entity_poly.entity_id
_entity_poly.type
_entity_poly.pdbx_seq_one_letter_code
_entity_poly.pdbx_strand_id
1 'polypeptide(L)'
;MARVNVKELNVDVDVDLVQLREAISKEYEVVASEPERGFHFHTGRRLARLLGYRDEWLEGVPESSIESFAGTGNPFSLGEITSGERVVDVGSGAGIDSLIAGRKVGDTGQVIGVDMTQAMLGKARSARDESGMTNVEFKEGYAEELPVEDQWADVLISNGVFNLLPGKVAAMREWFRVLKPGGRLQMGDILVQKEVPAEAKLEIDLWTG
;
A
#
# COMPACT_ATOMS: atom_id res chain seq x y z
N MET A 1 21.72 1.42 2.82
CA MET A 1 20.98 0.85 1.68
C MET A 1 21.51 -0.55 1.40
N ALA A 2 20.80 -1.57 1.88
CA ALA A 2 21.05 -2.94 1.45
C ALA A 2 20.65 -3.03 -0.03
N ARG A 3 21.57 -3.51 -0.88
CA ARG A 3 21.28 -3.76 -2.29
C ARG A 3 20.38 -4.98 -2.33
N VAL A 4 19.09 -4.81 -2.60
CA VAL A 4 18.19 -5.92 -2.91
C VAL A 4 18.82 -6.70 -4.06
N ASN A 5 19.15 -7.96 -3.83
CA ASN A 5 19.83 -8.78 -4.81
C ASN A 5 18.82 -9.19 -5.88
N VAL A 6 18.90 -8.55 -7.05
CA VAL A 6 18.00 -8.75 -8.20
C VAL A 6 17.86 -10.23 -8.60
N LYS A 7 18.84 -11.09 -8.27
CA LYS A 7 18.80 -12.54 -8.52
C LYS A 7 17.89 -13.34 -7.58
N GLU A 8 17.55 -12.83 -6.40
CA GLU A 8 16.65 -13.50 -5.44
C GLU A 8 15.19 -13.06 -5.61
N LEU A 9 14.98 -11.86 -6.14
CA LEU A 9 13.72 -11.47 -6.73
C LEU A 9 13.56 -12.31 -8.00
N ASN A 10 12.65 -13.28 -7.99
CA ASN A 10 12.29 -14.01 -9.20
C ASN A 10 11.49 -13.05 -10.09
N VAL A 11 12.17 -12.06 -10.69
CA VAL A 11 11.57 -10.98 -11.48
C VAL A 11 11.08 -11.60 -12.78
N ASP A 12 9.77 -11.55 -13.00
CA ASP A 12 9.14 -12.15 -14.19
C ASP A 12 9.30 -11.26 -15.45
N VAL A 13 9.98 -10.11 -15.33
CA VAL A 13 10.14 -9.07 -16.36
C VAL A 13 11.58 -8.55 -16.36
N ASP A 14 12.24 -8.53 -17.51
CA ASP A 14 13.60 -8.00 -17.68
C ASP A 14 13.59 -6.45 -17.76
N VAL A 15 13.15 -5.81 -16.68
CA VAL A 15 13.09 -4.35 -16.52
C VAL A 15 14.12 -3.88 -15.50
N ASP A 16 14.72 -2.71 -15.71
CA ASP A 16 15.63 -2.10 -14.74
C ASP A 16 14.86 -1.74 -13.47
N LEU A 17 15.03 -2.56 -12.43
CA LEU A 17 14.33 -2.42 -11.15
C LEU A 17 14.58 -1.08 -10.47
N VAL A 18 15.78 -0.52 -10.62
CA VAL A 18 16.12 0.77 -9.98
C VAL A 18 15.34 1.87 -10.69
N GLN A 19 15.40 1.91 -12.01
CA GLN A 19 14.67 2.91 -12.80
C GLN A 19 13.15 2.79 -12.61
N LEU A 20 12.60 1.58 -12.58
CA LEU A 20 11.18 1.35 -12.34
C LEU A 20 10.76 1.88 -10.96
N ARG A 21 11.52 1.56 -9.91
CA ARG A 21 11.23 2.04 -8.54
C ARG A 21 11.34 3.57 -8.42
N GLU A 22 12.35 4.17 -9.06
CA GLU A 22 12.50 5.62 -9.11
C GLU A 22 11.33 6.29 -9.83
N ALA A 23 10.89 5.74 -10.96
CA ALA A 23 9.75 6.25 -11.72
C ALA A 23 8.45 6.17 -10.91
N ILE A 24 8.16 5.01 -10.30
CA ILE A 24 7.00 4.82 -9.42
C ILE A 24 7.08 5.82 -8.25
N SER A 25 8.20 5.85 -7.52
CA SER A 25 8.35 6.74 -6.37
C SER A 25 8.13 8.21 -6.73
N LYS A 26 8.59 8.65 -7.92
CA LYS A 26 8.43 10.02 -8.39
C LYS A 26 6.98 10.34 -8.72
N GLU A 27 6.24 9.44 -9.36
CA GLU A 27 4.82 9.64 -9.65
C GLU A 27 4.01 9.80 -8.34
N TYR A 28 4.25 8.91 -7.37
CA TYR A 28 3.57 8.98 -6.07
C TYR A 28 4.03 10.17 -5.21
N GLU A 29 5.25 10.68 -5.38
CA GLU A 29 5.67 11.96 -4.80
C GLU A 29 4.84 13.13 -5.36
N VAL A 30 4.51 13.11 -6.66
CA VAL A 30 3.61 14.11 -7.27
C VAL A 30 2.18 13.94 -6.74
N VAL A 31 1.68 12.72 -6.59
CA VAL A 31 0.35 12.48 -5.96
C VAL A 31 0.32 13.06 -4.53
N ALA A 32 1.41 12.89 -3.77
CA ALA A 32 1.51 13.44 -2.42
C ALA A 32 1.63 14.96 -2.43
N SER A 33 2.42 15.57 -3.31
CA SER A 33 2.70 17.02 -3.26
C SER A 33 1.67 17.87 -4.01
N GLU A 34 1.06 17.32 -5.05
CA GLU A 34 0.14 18.01 -5.98
C GLU A 34 -1.13 17.17 -6.27
N PRO A 35 -1.94 16.81 -5.25
CA PRO A 35 -3.09 15.91 -5.42
C PRO A 35 -4.18 16.44 -6.37
N GLU A 36 -4.21 17.76 -6.62
CA GLU A 36 -5.17 18.45 -7.50
C GLU A 36 -4.74 18.49 -8.98
N ARG A 37 -3.51 18.08 -9.32
CA ARG A 37 -2.91 18.24 -10.65
C ARG A 37 -3.64 17.49 -11.78
N GLY A 38 -4.52 16.55 -11.40
CA GLY A 38 -5.25 15.68 -12.32
C GLY A 38 -4.37 14.54 -12.82
N PHE A 39 -4.74 13.31 -12.45
CA PHE A 39 -4.04 12.08 -12.82
C PHE A 39 -4.87 11.26 -13.80
N HIS A 40 -4.25 10.25 -14.44
CA HIS A 40 -4.97 9.27 -15.27
C HIS A 40 -5.96 8.40 -14.47
N PHE A 41 -5.86 8.44 -13.13
CA PHE A 41 -6.78 7.84 -12.18
C PHE A 41 -7.45 8.90 -11.30
N HIS A 42 -8.57 8.52 -10.69
CA HIS A 42 -9.21 9.35 -9.67
C HIS A 42 -8.43 9.26 -8.35
N THR A 43 -8.39 10.35 -7.59
CA THR A 43 -7.81 10.38 -6.24
C THR A 43 -8.85 10.82 -5.20
N GLY A 44 -8.47 10.83 -3.93
CA GLY A 44 -9.25 11.52 -2.91
C GLY A 44 -10.51 10.80 -2.45
N ARG A 45 -11.37 11.56 -1.74
CA ARG A 45 -12.68 11.09 -1.27
C ARG A 45 -13.56 10.55 -2.39
N ARG A 46 -13.47 11.14 -3.60
CA ARG A 46 -14.25 10.69 -4.75
C ARG A 46 -13.87 9.27 -5.13
N LEU A 47 -12.57 8.97 -5.23
CA LEU A 47 -12.10 7.61 -5.50
C LEU A 47 -12.51 6.66 -4.38
N ALA A 48 -12.28 7.01 -3.11
CA ALA A 48 -12.64 6.16 -1.97
C ALA A 48 -14.12 5.72 -2.01
N ARG A 49 -15.04 6.65 -2.30
CA ARG A 49 -16.47 6.32 -2.46
C ARG A 49 -16.76 5.42 -3.65
N LEU A 50 -16.10 5.64 -4.79
CA LEU A 50 -16.26 4.77 -5.97
C LEU A 50 -15.81 3.34 -5.69
N LEU A 51 -14.80 3.17 -4.84
CA LEU A 51 -14.30 1.87 -4.37
C LEU A 51 -15.12 1.28 -3.20
N GLY A 52 -16.19 1.96 -2.78
CA GLY A 52 -17.11 1.46 -1.76
C GLY A 52 -16.64 1.67 -0.33
N TYR A 53 -15.71 2.61 -0.08
CA TYR A 53 -15.40 3.02 1.29
C TYR A 53 -16.63 3.71 1.89
N ARG A 54 -17.01 3.29 3.09
CA ARG A 54 -18.12 3.91 3.83
C ARG A 54 -17.68 5.28 4.34
N ASP A 55 -18.53 6.29 4.26
CA ASP A 55 -18.20 7.65 4.75
C ASP A 55 -17.79 7.62 6.24
N GLU A 56 -18.46 6.79 7.04
CA GLU A 56 -18.14 6.53 8.45
C GLU A 56 -16.73 5.96 8.70
N TRP A 57 -16.10 5.29 7.73
CA TRP A 57 -14.69 4.89 7.86
C TRP A 57 -13.74 6.07 7.66
N LEU A 58 -14.14 7.03 6.82
CA LEU A 58 -13.36 8.23 6.51
C LEU A 58 -13.52 9.31 7.58
N GLU A 59 -14.51 9.20 8.47
CA GLU A 59 -14.71 10.12 9.58
C GLU A 59 -13.48 10.19 10.48
N GLY A 60 -12.95 11.40 10.66
CA GLY A 60 -11.75 11.65 11.46
C GLY A 60 -10.43 11.30 10.75
N VAL A 61 -10.43 10.72 9.54
CA VAL A 61 -9.19 10.64 8.76
C VAL A 61 -8.87 12.05 8.23
N PRO A 62 -7.65 12.57 8.47
CA PRO A 62 -7.28 13.90 7.99
C PRO A 62 -7.36 14.03 6.46
N GLU A 63 -7.83 15.18 5.98
CA GLU A 63 -7.99 15.40 4.53
C GLU A 63 -6.67 15.28 3.78
N SER A 64 -5.56 15.71 4.40
CA SER A 64 -4.19 15.61 3.86
C SER A 64 -3.79 14.17 3.50
N SER A 65 -4.32 13.18 4.22
CA SER A 65 -4.17 11.77 3.89
C SER A 65 -5.10 11.36 2.76
N ILE A 66 -6.38 11.74 2.87
CA ILE A 66 -7.41 11.29 1.93
C ILE A 66 -7.18 11.83 0.52
N GLU A 67 -6.82 13.11 0.35
CA GLU A 67 -6.59 13.74 -0.95
C GLU A 67 -5.52 12.99 -1.79
N SER A 68 -4.57 12.33 -1.12
CA SER A 68 -3.48 11.58 -1.75
C SER A 68 -3.82 10.12 -2.00
N PHE A 69 -5.05 9.68 -1.69
CA PHE A 69 -5.46 8.31 -1.88
C PHE A 69 -5.55 7.97 -3.38
N ALA A 70 -4.84 6.91 -3.77
CA ALA A 70 -4.75 6.39 -5.13
C ALA A 70 -4.91 4.85 -5.16
N GLY A 71 -5.76 4.29 -4.29
CA GLY A 71 -6.05 2.86 -4.28
C GLY A 71 -6.85 2.42 -5.52
N THR A 72 -6.90 1.10 -5.75
CA THR A 72 -7.61 0.50 -6.90
C THR A 72 -8.77 -0.41 -6.49
N GLY A 73 -8.84 -0.76 -5.20
CA GLY A 73 -9.90 -1.55 -4.60
C GLY A 73 -10.21 -1.10 -3.17
N ASN A 74 -10.82 -1.99 -2.41
CA ASN A 74 -11.20 -1.75 -1.01
C ASN A 74 -10.94 -3.04 -0.20
N PRO A 75 -9.80 -3.15 0.50
CA PRO A 75 -9.43 -4.37 1.20
C PRO A 75 -10.46 -4.74 2.28
N PHE A 76 -11.10 -3.75 2.91
CA PHE A 76 -12.11 -3.97 3.96
C PHE A 76 -13.42 -4.61 3.47
N SER A 77 -13.61 -4.72 2.15
CA SER A 77 -14.76 -5.44 1.57
C SER A 77 -14.58 -6.96 1.57
N LEU A 78 -13.34 -7.45 1.72
CA LEU A 78 -13.00 -8.87 1.66
C LEU A 78 -13.12 -9.59 3.02
N GLY A 79 -13.07 -8.84 4.11
CA GLY A 79 -13.22 -9.36 5.46
C GLY A 79 -13.16 -8.26 6.50
N GLU A 80 -13.71 -8.54 7.69
CA GLU A 80 -13.63 -7.60 8.80
C GLU A 80 -12.21 -7.54 9.37
N ILE A 81 -11.83 -6.39 9.91
CA ILE A 81 -10.70 -6.25 10.83
C ILE A 81 -11.31 -6.08 12.22
N THR A 82 -10.89 -6.91 13.16
CA THR A 82 -11.47 -7.00 14.50
C THR A 82 -10.56 -6.40 15.57
N SER A 83 -11.15 -6.04 16.71
CA SER A 83 -10.42 -5.47 17.82
C SER A 83 -9.28 -6.38 18.31
N GLY A 84 -8.12 -5.79 18.59
CA GLY A 84 -6.92 -6.51 19.07
C GLY A 84 -6.04 -7.13 17.98
N GLU A 85 -6.47 -7.13 16.70
CA GLU A 85 -5.65 -7.68 15.62
C GLU A 85 -4.41 -6.81 15.33
N ARG A 86 -3.38 -7.46 14.80
CA ARG A 86 -2.20 -6.84 14.22
C ARG A 86 -2.34 -6.79 12.70
N VAL A 87 -2.22 -5.60 12.12
CA VAL A 87 -2.41 -5.37 10.68
C VAL A 87 -1.13 -4.83 10.06
N VAL A 88 -0.74 -5.38 8.91
CA VAL A 88 0.29 -4.80 8.05
C VAL A 88 -0.38 -4.24 6.80
N ASP A 89 -0.11 -2.98 6.48
CA ASP A 89 -0.59 -2.30 5.28
C ASP A 89 0.57 -2.06 4.32
N VAL A 90 0.62 -2.83 3.23
CA VAL A 90 1.73 -2.81 2.26
C VAL A 90 1.43 -1.83 1.13
N GLY A 91 2.31 -0.84 0.98
CA GLY A 91 2.13 0.35 0.15
C GLY A 91 1.06 1.26 0.74
N SER A 92 1.25 1.63 2.02
CA SER A 92 0.26 2.37 2.80
C SER A 92 -0.03 3.77 2.28
N GLY A 93 0.81 4.31 1.38
CA GLY A 93 0.70 5.66 0.85
C GLY A 93 0.61 6.70 1.96
N ALA A 94 -0.32 7.64 1.82
CA ALA A 94 -0.59 8.64 2.85
C ALA A 94 -1.39 8.11 4.06
N GLY A 95 -1.62 6.80 4.15
CA GLY A 95 -2.05 6.12 5.38
C GLY A 95 -3.55 5.93 5.58
N ILE A 96 -4.40 6.18 4.57
CA ILE A 96 -5.86 6.07 4.71
C ILE A 96 -6.30 4.68 5.21
N ASP A 97 -5.80 3.60 4.60
CA ASP A 97 -6.15 2.23 4.96
C ASP A 97 -5.59 1.87 6.35
N SER A 98 -4.34 2.26 6.63
CA SER A 98 -3.72 2.14 7.95
C SER A 98 -4.50 2.84 9.07
N LEU A 99 -4.99 4.06 8.85
CA LEU A 99 -5.73 4.83 9.85
C LEU A 99 -7.13 4.24 10.08
N ILE A 100 -7.79 3.77 9.03
CA ILE A 100 -9.06 3.04 9.15
C ILE A 100 -8.86 1.75 9.94
N ALA A 101 -7.83 0.97 9.60
CA ALA A 101 -7.49 -0.26 10.32
C ALA A 101 -7.16 0.04 11.79
N GLY A 102 -6.43 1.12 12.08
CA GLY A 102 -6.05 1.51 13.43
C GLY A 102 -7.26 1.76 14.34
N ARG A 103 -8.34 2.36 13.80
CA ARG A 103 -9.59 2.52 14.56
C ARG A 103 -10.32 1.20 14.76
N LYS A 104 -10.32 0.32 13.76
CA LYS A 104 -11.00 -1.00 13.82
C LYS A 104 -10.35 -1.92 14.86
N VAL A 105 -9.01 -1.95 14.91
CA VAL A 105 -8.30 -2.80 15.88
C VAL A 105 -8.34 -2.24 17.30
N GLY A 106 -8.54 -0.92 17.45
CA GLY A 106 -8.61 -0.24 18.74
C GLY A 106 -7.30 -0.30 19.55
N ASP A 107 -7.37 0.11 20.81
CA ASP A 107 -6.19 0.34 21.67
C ASP A 107 -5.38 -0.93 21.98
N THR A 108 -5.98 -2.11 21.83
CA THR A 108 -5.33 -3.41 22.06
C THR A 108 -4.69 -4.00 20.81
N GLY A 109 -4.98 -3.44 19.63
CA GLY A 109 -4.40 -3.88 18.36
C GLY A 109 -3.29 -2.95 17.88
N GLN A 110 -2.67 -3.30 16.76
CA GLN A 110 -1.54 -2.53 16.20
C GLN A 110 -1.59 -2.55 14.68
N VAL A 111 -1.17 -1.45 14.05
CA VAL A 111 -1.06 -1.34 12.58
C VAL A 111 0.34 -0.87 12.21
N ILE A 112 0.96 -1.54 11.25
CA ILE A 112 2.20 -1.10 10.61
C ILE A 112 1.91 -0.83 9.13
N GLY A 113 1.91 0.44 8.73
CA GLY A 113 1.95 0.84 7.33
C GLY A 113 3.38 0.85 6.80
N VAL A 114 3.60 0.27 5.63
CA VAL A 114 4.90 0.23 4.96
C VAL A 114 4.77 0.89 3.59
N ASP A 115 5.62 1.86 3.31
CA ASP A 115 5.69 2.52 2.01
C ASP A 115 7.16 2.84 1.65
N MET A 116 7.48 2.93 0.36
CA MET A 116 8.83 3.27 -0.08
C MET A 116 9.02 4.78 -0.27
N THR A 117 7.94 5.55 -0.40
CA THR A 117 7.97 6.97 -0.75
C THR A 117 7.95 7.85 0.49
N GLN A 118 9.05 8.58 0.74
CA GLN A 118 9.20 9.47 1.89
C GLN A 118 8.11 10.54 1.99
N ALA A 119 7.68 11.11 0.86
CA ALA A 119 6.62 12.12 0.84
C ALA A 119 5.27 11.56 1.35
N MET A 120 4.94 10.33 0.95
CA MET A 120 3.74 9.62 1.42
C MET A 120 3.83 9.31 2.91
N LEU A 121 4.96 8.76 3.37
CA LEU A 121 5.19 8.51 4.80
C LEU A 121 5.12 9.78 5.64
N GLY A 122 5.62 10.91 5.12
CA GLY A 122 5.51 12.21 5.77
C GLY A 122 4.04 12.60 6.02
N LYS A 123 3.18 12.50 4.99
CA LYS A 123 1.74 12.72 5.13
C LYS A 123 1.09 11.73 6.08
N ALA A 124 1.42 10.45 5.98
CA ALA A 124 0.85 9.40 6.82
C ALA A 124 1.15 9.61 8.30
N ARG A 125 2.40 9.98 8.63
CA ARG A 125 2.83 10.27 10.01
C ARG A 125 2.14 11.51 10.57
N SER A 126 2.06 12.60 9.79
CA SER A 126 1.31 13.79 10.19
C SER A 126 -0.17 13.47 10.43
N ALA A 127 -0.79 12.70 9.54
CA ALA A 127 -2.19 12.32 9.66
C ALA A 127 -2.47 11.43 10.89
N ARG A 128 -1.55 10.51 11.23
CA ARG A 128 -1.62 9.75 12.49
C ARG A 128 -1.55 10.68 13.70
N ASP A 129 -0.61 11.62 13.71
CA ASP A 129 -0.40 12.53 14.84
C ASP A 129 -1.62 13.45 15.03
N GLU A 130 -2.17 13.98 13.94
CA GLU A 130 -3.42 14.74 13.93
C GLU A 130 -4.63 13.91 14.42
N SER A 131 -4.64 12.61 14.13
CA SER A 131 -5.67 11.68 14.60
C SER A 131 -5.46 11.21 16.05
N GLY A 132 -4.33 11.58 16.68
CA GLY A 132 -3.99 11.15 18.04
C GLY A 132 -3.74 9.64 18.19
N MET A 133 -3.45 8.93 17.11
CA MET A 133 -3.36 7.47 17.11
C MET A 133 -1.98 7.01 17.58
N THR A 134 -1.95 6.18 18.62
CA THR A 134 -0.72 5.61 19.19
C THR A 134 -0.48 4.17 18.76
N ASN A 135 -1.49 3.53 18.16
CA ASN A 135 -1.47 2.13 17.73
C ASN A 135 -1.13 1.96 16.23
N VAL A 136 -0.77 3.03 15.53
CA VAL A 136 -0.38 3.02 14.10
C VAL A 136 1.06 3.50 13.95
N GLU A 137 1.88 2.71 13.26
CA GLU A 137 3.27 3.04 12.92
C GLU A 137 3.46 3.04 11.40
N PHE A 138 4.28 3.95 10.87
CA PHE A 138 4.64 3.99 9.45
C PHE A 138 6.13 3.78 9.26
N LYS A 139 6.52 2.76 8.50
CA LYS A 139 7.91 2.38 8.25
C LYS A 139 8.24 2.54 6.77
N GLU A 140 9.46 2.98 6.50
CA GLU A 140 10.03 2.92 5.15
C GLU A 140 10.43 1.48 4.85
N GLY A 141 10.03 0.97 3.69
CA GLY A 141 10.38 -0.37 3.25
C GLY A 141 9.83 -0.73 1.87
N TYR A 142 10.28 -1.86 1.35
CA TYR A 142 9.79 -2.41 0.08
C TYR A 142 8.80 -3.54 0.34
N ALA A 143 7.86 -3.74 -0.58
CA ALA A 143 6.88 -4.83 -0.48
C ALA A 143 7.54 -6.23 -0.51
N GLU A 144 8.74 -6.34 -1.07
CA GLU A 144 9.52 -7.58 -1.13
C GLU A 144 10.48 -7.77 0.06
N GLU A 145 10.61 -6.77 0.94
CA GLU A 145 11.48 -6.80 2.13
C GLU A 145 10.86 -5.90 3.21
N LEU A 146 9.83 -6.43 3.88
CA LEU A 146 9.04 -5.72 4.88
C LEU A 146 9.83 -5.60 6.20
N PRO A 147 9.91 -4.40 6.80
CA PRO A 147 10.54 -4.18 8.11
C PRO A 147 9.62 -4.63 9.27
N VAL A 148 9.12 -5.86 9.17
CA VAL A 148 8.16 -6.51 10.08
C VAL A 148 8.65 -7.92 10.39
N GLU A 149 8.51 -8.32 11.66
CA GLU A 149 8.92 -9.65 12.13
C GLU A 149 8.10 -10.78 11.49
N ASP A 150 8.67 -11.97 11.46
CA ASP A 150 7.99 -13.19 11.03
C ASP A 150 6.72 -13.42 11.86
N GLN A 151 5.64 -13.85 11.22
CA GLN A 151 4.40 -14.26 11.88
C GLN A 151 3.86 -13.21 12.87
N TRP A 152 3.99 -11.93 12.52
CA TRP A 152 3.53 -10.83 13.36
C TRP A 152 2.08 -10.44 13.09
N ALA A 153 1.64 -10.52 11.83
CA ALA A 153 0.37 -9.99 11.36
C ALA A 153 -0.77 -11.01 11.41
N ASP A 154 -1.92 -10.62 11.95
CA ASP A 154 -3.18 -11.36 11.80
C ASP A 154 -3.82 -11.06 10.43
N VAL A 155 -3.63 -9.83 9.94
CA VAL A 155 -4.13 -9.35 8.65
C VAL A 155 -3.02 -8.63 7.88
N LEU A 156 -2.85 -8.95 6.60
CA LEU A 156 -2.10 -8.12 5.68
C LEU A 156 -3.06 -7.52 4.67
N ILE A 157 -3.02 -6.20 4.51
CA ILE A 157 -3.79 -5.47 3.51
C ILE A 157 -2.85 -4.86 2.46
N SER A 158 -3.33 -4.74 1.23
CA SER A 158 -2.63 -4.03 0.17
C SER A 158 -3.63 -3.53 -0.87
N ASN A 159 -3.41 -2.32 -1.42
CA ASN A 159 -4.37 -1.67 -2.31
C ASN A 159 -3.67 -0.95 -3.47
N GLY A 160 -3.69 -1.53 -4.66
CA GLY A 160 -3.10 -0.94 -5.87
C GLY A 160 -1.56 -1.01 -5.95
N VAL A 161 -0.94 -1.94 -5.22
CA VAL A 161 0.52 -2.03 -5.09
C VAL A 161 1.08 -3.22 -5.87
N PHE A 162 0.37 -4.34 -5.90
CA PHE A 162 0.90 -5.62 -6.36
C PHE A 162 1.25 -5.61 -7.86
N ASN A 163 0.46 -4.90 -8.67
CA ASN A 163 0.75 -4.73 -10.08
C ASN A 163 2.04 -3.97 -10.35
N LEU A 164 2.41 -3.03 -9.46
CA LEU A 164 3.65 -2.25 -9.52
C LEU A 164 4.89 -3.07 -9.16
N LEU A 165 4.71 -4.27 -8.57
CA LEU A 165 5.82 -5.09 -8.12
C LEU A 165 6.42 -5.86 -9.30
N PRO A 166 7.73 -5.70 -9.56
CA PRO A 166 8.42 -6.48 -10.57
C PRO A 166 8.69 -7.91 -10.08
N GLY A 167 8.83 -8.11 -8.76
CA GLY A 167 9.05 -9.41 -8.12
C GLY A 167 7.82 -9.94 -7.37
N LYS A 168 6.69 -10.16 -8.06
CA LYS A 168 5.41 -10.58 -7.45
C LYS A 168 5.53 -11.84 -6.58
N VAL A 169 6.27 -12.85 -7.02
CA VAL A 169 6.49 -14.08 -6.23
C VAL A 169 7.31 -13.80 -4.96
N ALA A 170 8.32 -12.93 -5.04
CA ALA A 170 9.12 -12.55 -3.88
C ALA A 170 8.27 -11.77 -2.88
N ALA A 171 7.46 -10.81 -3.35
CA ALA A 171 6.48 -10.10 -2.52
C ALA A 171 5.54 -11.07 -1.81
N MET A 172 4.92 -12.01 -2.53
CA MET A 172 4.01 -13.00 -1.92
C MET A 172 4.70 -13.86 -0.87
N ARG A 173 5.96 -14.26 -1.08
CA ARG A 173 6.73 -15.00 -0.07
C ARG A 173 6.98 -14.14 1.17
N GLU A 174 7.32 -12.88 0.98
CA GLU A 174 7.56 -11.94 2.07
C GLU A 174 6.29 -11.65 2.86
N TRP A 175 5.15 -11.46 2.17
CA TRP A 175 3.85 -11.26 2.79
C TRP A 175 3.40 -12.49 3.56
N PHE A 176 3.72 -13.69 3.06
CA PHE A 176 3.49 -14.93 3.77
C PHE A 176 4.38 -15.08 5.01
N ARG A 177 5.65 -14.63 4.96
CA ARG A 177 6.57 -14.64 6.11
C ARG A 177 6.02 -13.83 7.28
N VAL A 178 5.49 -12.63 7.03
CA VAL A 178 4.98 -11.73 8.08
C VAL A 178 3.61 -12.15 8.63
N LEU A 179 2.84 -12.93 7.87
CA LEU A 179 1.54 -13.44 8.31
C LEU A 179 1.70 -14.56 9.35
N LYS A 180 0.91 -14.50 10.42
CA LYS A 180 0.76 -15.60 11.38
C LYS A 180 0.19 -16.84 10.68
N PRO A 181 0.44 -18.05 11.20
CA PRO A 181 -0.35 -19.22 10.83
C PRO A 181 -1.85 -18.94 11.04
N GLY A 182 -2.65 -19.06 9.98
CA GLY A 182 -4.08 -18.72 10.01
C GLY A 182 -4.40 -17.23 9.79
N GLY A 183 -3.39 -16.37 9.63
CA GLY A 183 -3.56 -14.99 9.19
C GLY A 183 -4.09 -14.91 7.75
N ARG A 184 -4.59 -13.73 7.37
CA ARG A 184 -5.25 -13.52 6.07
C ARG A 184 -4.68 -12.34 5.29
N LEU A 185 -4.61 -12.51 3.97
CA LEU A 185 -4.32 -11.47 3.00
C LEU A 185 -5.63 -10.89 2.44
N GLN A 186 -5.79 -9.57 2.49
CA GLN A 186 -6.90 -8.84 1.85
C GLN A 186 -6.33 -7.81 0.89
N MET A 187 -6.38 -8.10 -0.41
CA MET A 187 -5.76 -7.26 -1.43
C MET A 187 -6.75 -6.80 -2.49
N GLY A 188 -6.75 -5.51 -2.79
CA GLY A 188 -7.41 -4.93 -3.96
C GLY A 188 -6.39 -4.56 -5.02
N ASP A 189 -6.52 -5.11 -6.23
CA ASP A 189 -5.70 -4.70 -7.38
C ASP A 189 -6.47 -4.89 -8.70
N ILE A 190 -5.93 -4.32 -9.77
CA ILE A 190 -6.48 -4.39 -11.13
C ILE A 190 -6.12 -5.74 -11.75
N LEU A 191 -7.09 -6.37 -12.42
CA LEU A 191 -6.87 -7.59 -13.19
C LEU A 191 -7.12 -7.33 -14.67
N VAL A 192 -6.28 -7.92 -15.52
CA VAL A 192 -6.45 -7.90 -16.97
C VAL A 192 -7.12 -9.19 -17.43
N GLN A 193 -8.06 -9.09 -18.39
CA GLN A 193 -8.71 -10.27 -18.99
C GLN A 193 -7.85 -10.96 -20.03
N LYS A 194 -6.86 -10.25 -20.57
CA LYS A 194 -5.91 -10.73 -21.57
C LYS A 194 -4.50 -10.49 -21.06
N GLU A 195 -3.58 -11.36 -21.44
CA GLU A 195 -2.18 -11.18 -21.10
C GLU A 195 -1.65 -9.85 -21.65
N VAL A 196 -0.93 -9.10 -20.82
CA VAL A 196 -0.22 -7.90 -21.24
C VAL A 196 0.94 -8.32 -22.15
N PRO A 197 1.06 -7.78 -23.37
CA PRO A 197 2.18 -8.08 -24.27
C PRO A 197 3.54 -7.89 -23.58
N ALA A 198 4.51 -8.75 -23.89
CA ALA A 198 5.81 -8.72 -23.24
C ALA A 198 6.52 -7.38 -23.42
N GLU A 199 6.36 -6.76 -24.59
CA GLU A 199 6.94 -5.47 -24.92
C GLU A 199 6.35 -4.34 -24.05
N ALA A 200 5.04 -4.38 -23.81
CA ALA A 200 4.37 -3.40 -22.95
C ALA A 200 4.82 -3.49 -21.48
N LYS A 201 5.26 -4.66 -21.02
CA LYS A 201 5.81 -4.81 -19.66
C LYS A 201 7.16 -4.13 -19.48
N LEU A 202 7.86 -3.80 -20.57
CA LEU A 202 9.16 -3.11 -20.55
C LEU A 202 9.02 -1.57 -20.58
N GLU A 203 7.84 -1.06 -20.95
CA GLU A 203 7.54 0.36 -21.00
C GLU A 203 7.18 0.88 -19.61
N ILE A 204 8.13 1.51 -18.91
CA ILE A 204 7.98 1.99 -17.52
C ILE A 204 6.76 2.91 -17.35
N ASP A 205 6.48 3.78 -18.33
CA ASP A 205 5.36 4.71 -18.26
C ASP A 205 4.01 3.97 -18.08
N LEU A 206 3.85 2.78 -18.66
CA LEU A 206 2.64 1.97 -18.53
C LEU A 206 2.43 1.37 -17.12
N TRP A 207 3.44 1.42 -16.25
CA TRP A 207 3.32 0.95 -14.87
C TRP A 207 2.77 2.02 -13.94
N THR A 208 3.00 3.30 -14.24
CA THR A 208 2.67 4.43 -13.34
C THR A 208 1.39 5.16 -13.72
N GLY A 209 0.85 4.96 -14.93
CA GLY A 209 -0.42 5.55 -15.37
C GLY A 209 -0.55 5.68 -16.88
#